data_AF-A0A6P5AXC1-F1
#
_entry.id   AF-A0A6P5AXC1-F1
#
_cell.length_a   1.000
_cell.length_b   1.000
_cell.length_c   1.000
_cell.angle_alpha   90.00
_cell.angle_beta   90.00
_cell.angle_gamma   90.00
#
_symmetry.space_group_name_H-M   'P 1'
#
loop_
_entity.id
_entity.type
_entity.pdbx_description
1 polymer ?
#
loop_
_entity_poly.entity_id
_entity_poly.type
_entity_poly.pdbx_seq_one_letter_code
_entity_poly.pdbx_strand_id
1 'polypeptide(L)'
;MGRSFVKMQNSVSSGIGKGTAVEFAQLGAHLALTGRNQENLQTTAKACVEAGTPQDKILLVTGDICDEQVQKNLVEQTIQKFGRIDVLVNNAGISQRAATIETTDMAEYDRVMNVNVRSVVALTQLCVPHLTETKGAIVNVSSVNGIRS
;
A
#
# COMPACT_ATOMS: atom_id res chain seq x y z
N MET A 1 -27.08 -0.31 5.39
CA MET A 1 -26.28 0.82 4.92
C MET A 1 -24.81 0.44 5.12
N GLY A 2 -24.12 0.04 4.05
CA GLY A 2 -22.75 -0.49 4.14
C GLY A 2 -21.80 0.60 4.64
N ARG A 3 -20.96 0.28 5.63
CA ARG A 3 -19.93 1.21 6.10
C ARG A 3 -18.93 1.44 4.96
N SER A 4 -18.83 2.68 4.47
CA SER A 4 -17.74 3.09 3.58
C SER A 4 -16.43 3.08 4.38
N PHE A 5 -15.49 2.20 4.03
CA PHE A 5 -14.17 2.13 4.67
C PHE A 5 -13.10 2.69 3.75
N VAL A 6 -12.17 3.46 4.30
CA VAL A 6 -11.02 3.98 3.56
C VAL A 6 -9.84 3.03 3.72
N LYS A 7 -9.39 2.46 2.61
CA LYS A 7 -8.29 1.48 2.59
C LYS A 7 -7.12 2.03 1.79
N MET A 8 -5.98 2.12 2.44
CA MET A 8 -4.76 2.67 1.86
C MET A 8 -3.81 1.53 1.50
N GLN A 9 -3.38 1.48 0.25
CA GLN A 9 -2.57 0.38 -0.25
C GLN A 9 -1.36 0.88 -1.05
N ASN A 10 -0.18 0.42 -0.65
CA ASN A 10 1.07 1.05 -1.06
C ASN A 10 1.79 0.46 -2.30
N SER A 11 1.28 -0.64 -2.84
CA SER A 11 1.72 -1.15 -4.14
C SER A 11 0.56 -1.87 -4.80
N VAL A 12 0.14 -1.37 -5.95
CA VAL A 12 -1.05 -1.84 -6.67
C VAL A 12 -0.78 -2.07 -8.15
N SER A 13 0.50 -2.04 -8.55
CA SER A 13 0.88 -2.15 -9.95
C SER A 13 0.72 -3.56 -10.54
N SER A 14 0.70 -4.60 -9.70
CA SER A 14 0.52 -6.00 -10.10
C SER A 14 0.28 -6.93 -8.89
N GLY A 15 -0.07 -8.20 -9.15
CA GLY A 15 -0.09 -9.28 -8.16
C GLY A 15 -1.10 -9.11 -7.02
N ILE A 16 -0.68 -9.48 -5.81
CA ILE A 16 -1.51 -9.47 -4.58
C ILE A 16 -2.13 -8.09 -4.37
N GLY A 17 -1.36 -7.03 -4.59
CA GLY A 17 -1.86 -5.67 -4.42
C GLY A 17 -3.07 -5.37 -5.31
N LYS A 18 -2.97 -5.62 -6.62
CA LYS A 18 -4.12 -5.39 -7.51
C LYS A 18 -5.34 -6.21 -7.08
N GLY A 19 -5.14 -7.47 -6.70
CA GLY A 19 -6.20 -8.32 -6.18
C GLY A 19 -6.87 -7.74 -4.93
N THR A 20 -6.08 -7.33 -3.93
CA THR A 20 -6.59 -6.73 -2.70
C THR A 20 -7.40 -5.45 -2.96
N ALA A 21 -6.93 -4.58 -3.86
CA ALA A 21 -7.66 -3.35 -4.21
C ALA A 21 -9.01 -3.66 -4.86
N VAL A 22 -9.04 -4.62 -5.80
CA VAL A 22 -10.27 -5.06 -6.47
C VAL A 22 -11.25 -5.70 -5.49
N GLU A 23 -10.80 -6.60 -4.61
CA GLU A 23 -11.64 -7.21 -3.57
C GLU A 23 -12.22 -6.16 -2.62
N PHE A 24 -11.41 -5.19 -2.21
CA PHE A 24 -11.90 -4.07 -1.42
C PHE A 24 -12.90 -3.20 -2.19
N ALA A 25 -12.73 -3.07 -3.50
CA ALA A 25 -13.66 -2.34 -4.33
C ALA A 25 -15.04 -3.01 -4.41
N GLN A 26 -15.08 -4.35 -4.50
CA GLN A 26 -16.32 -5.14 -4.47
C GLN A 26 -17.08 -4.98 -3.14
N LEU A 27 -16.34 -4.75 -2.06
CA LEU A 27 -16.91 -4.45 -0.74
C LEU A 27 -17.35 -2.99 -0.57
N GLY A 28 -17.23 -2.15 -1.61
CA GLY A 28 -17.61 -0.73 -1.59
C GLY A 28 -16.65 0.16 -0.81
N ALA A 29 -15.37 -0.23 -0.69
CA ALA A 29 -14.37 0.58 -0.02
C ALA A 29 -14.01 1.84 -0.82
N HIS A 30 -13.71 2.93 -0.12
CA HIS A 30 -12.97 4.04 -0.71
C HIS A 30 -11.48 3.68 -0.71
N LEU A 31 -10.79 3.92 -1.82
CA LEU A 31 -9.45 3.41 -2.04
C LEU A 31 -8.46 4.55 -2.20
N ALA A 32 -7.35 4.48 -1.44
CA ALA A 32 -6.16 5.28 -1.69
C ALA A 32 -5.03 4.35 -2.15
N LEU A 33 -4.65 4.46 -3.41
CA LEU A 33 -3.71 3.55 -4.08
C LEU A 33 -2.43 4.29 -4.42
N THR A 34 -1.27 3.71 -4.08
CA THR A 34 0.04 4.23 -4.51
C THR A 34 0.93 3.16 -5.13
N GLY A 35 1.91 3.63 -5.90
CA GLY A 35 2.82 2.83 -6.71
C GLY A 35 3.63 3.72 -7.65
N ARG A 36 4.74 3.17 -8.16
CA ARG A 36 5.71 3.93 -8.98
C ARG A 36 5.29 4.10 -10.43
N ASN A 37 4.54 3.14 -10.98
CA ASN A 37 4.10 3.16 -12.37
C ASN A 37 2.65 3.68 -12.45
N GLN A 38 2.50 4.87 -13.03
CA GLN A 38 1.21 5.55 -13.15
C GLN A 38 0.20 4.78 -14.02
N GLU A 39 0.64 4.18 -15.12
CA GLU A 39 -0.22 3.43 -16.04
C GLU A 39 -0.80 2.18 -15.36
N ASN A 40 0.03 1.46 -14.60
CA ASN A 40 -0.42 0.30 -13.83
C ASN A 40 -1.40 0.71 -12.72
N LEU A 41 -1.16 1.85 -12.05
CA LEU A 41 -2.11 2.40 -11.07
C LEU A 41 -3.46 2.74 -11.71
N GLN A 42 -3.46 3.42 -12.86
CA GLN A 42 -4.67 3.73 -13.60
C GLN A 42 -5.41 2.47 -14.05
N THR A 43 -4.67 1.46 -14.51
CA THR A 43 -5.24 0.15 -14.89
C THR A 43 -5.92 -0.52 -13.69
N THR A 44 -5.30 -0.49 -12.51
CA THR A 44 -5.95 -1.04 -11.31
C THR A 44 -7.14 -0.19 -10.86
N ALA A 45 -7.06 1.13 -10.96
CA ALA A 45 -8.19 2.02 -10.65
C ALA A 45 -9.41 1.67 -11.50
N LYS A 46 -9.22 1.48 -12.82
CA LYS A 46 -10.28 1.02 -13.73
C LYS A 46 -10.89 -0.32 -13.29
N ALA A 47 -10.05 -1.29 -12.97
CA ALA A 47 -10.52 -2.59 -12.46
C ALA A 47 -11.31 -2.46 -11.14
N CYS A 48 -10.94 -1.53 -10.25
CA CYS A 48 -11.69 -1.25 -9.03
C CYS A 48 -13.05 -0.59 -9.32
N VAL A 49 -13.11 0.28 -10.34
CA VAL A 49 -14.38 0.86 -10.80
C VAL A 49 -15.32 -0.21 -11.35
N GLU A 50 -14.80 -1.06 -12.23
CA GLU A 50 -15.54 -2.20 -12.79
C GLU A 50 -16.04 -3.16 -11.69
N ALA A 51 -15.28 -3.28 -10.61
CA ALA A 51 -15.61 -4.13 -9.47
C ALA A 51 -16.65 -3.54 -8.51
N GLY A 52 -16.98 -2.25 -8.61
CA GLY A 52 -18.11 -1.65 -7.88
C GLY A 52 -17.81 -0.40 -7.05
N THR A 53 -16.56 0.09 -7.02
CA THR A 53 -16.23 1.35 -6.33
C THR A 53 -16.28 2.54 -7.28
N PRO A 54 -17.06 3.60 -7.00
CA PRO A 54 -17.12 4.77 -7.87
C PRO A 54 -15.75 5.44 -8.08
N GLN A 55 -15.51 5.98 -9.28
CA GLN A 55 -14.25 6.63 -9.65
C GLN A 55 -13.87 7.77 -8.69
N ASP A 56 -14.84 8.54 -8.17
CA ASP A 56 -14.59 9.63 -7.21
C ASP A 56 -14.13 9.13 -5.84
N LYS A 57 -14.37 7.85 -5.53
CA LYS A 57 -13.94 7.15 -4.31
C LYS A 57 -12.58 6.48 -4.44
N ILE A 58 -11.86 6.74 -5.52
CA ILE A 58 -10.49 6.27 -5.73
C ILE A 58 -9.55 7.48 -5.75
N LEU A 59 -8.50 7.42 -4.94
CA LEU A 59 -7.37 8.34 -4.91
C LEU A 59 -6.13 7.62 -5.41
N LEU A 60 -5.43 8.23 -6.37
CA LEU A 60 -4.15 7.72 -6.86
C LEU A 60 -3.04 8.68 -6.46
N VAL A 61 -2.01 8.16 -5.82
CA VAL A 61 -0.79 8.91 -5.50
C VAL A 61 0.38 8.17 -6.12
N THR A 62 0.94 8.70 -7.20
CA THR A 62 2.10 8.06 -7.86
C THR A 62 3.38 8.45 -7.14
N GLY A 63 4.25 7.47 -6.86
CA GLY A 63 5.55 7.74 -6.24
C GLY A 63 6.25 6.49 -5.73
N ASP A 64 7.49 6.64 -5.29
CA ASP A 64 8.21 5.61 -4.56
C ASP A 64 7.80 5.66 -3.08
N ILE A 65 7.35 4.53 -2.52
CA ILE A 65 6.93 4.48 -1.13
C ILE A 65 8.09 4.65 -0.15
N CYS A 66 9.35 4.53 -0.61
CA CYS A 66 10.51 4.82 0.23
C CYS A 66 10.76 6.34 0.40
N ASP A 67 10.13 7.17 -0.42
CA ASP A 67 10.20 8.62 -0.33
C ASP A 67 9.22 9.12 0.76
N GLU A 68 9.78 9.82 1.75
CA GLU A 68 9.03 10.37 2.87
C GLU A 68 7.95 11.37 2.41
N GLN A 69 8.22 12.15 1.36
CA GLN A 69 7.24 13.11 0.85
C GLN A 69 6.07 12.40 0.18
N VAL A 70 6.32 11.29 -0.52
CA VAL A 70 5.25 10.44 -1.09
C VAL A 70 4.38 9.86 0.01
N GLN A 71 4.99 9.36 1.09
CA GLN A 71 4.26 8.83 2.25
C GLN A 71 3.37 9.90 2.90
N LYS A 72 3.92 11.09 3.18
CA LYS A 72 3.16 12.22 3.74
C LYS A 72 2.01 12.64 2.84
N ASN A 73 2.30 12.87 1.56
CA ASN A 73 1.30 13.26 0.57
C ASN A 73 0.17 12.23 0.47
N LEU A 74 0.49 10.94 0.52
CA LEU A 74 -0.51 9.87 0.48
C LEU A 74 -1.45 9.95 1.67
N VAL A 75 -0.93 10.07 2.89
CA VAL A 75 -1.75 10.16 4.10
C VAL A 75 -2.57 11.45 4.10
N GLU A 76 -1.94 12.60 3.84
CA GLU A 76 -2.59 13.91 3.82
C GLU A 76 -3.72 13.98 2.79
N GLN A 77 -3.49 13.54 1.55
CA GLN A 77 -4.53 13.53 0.52
C GLN A 77 -5.65 12.53 0.83
N THR A 78 -5.32 11.40 1.46
CA THR A 78 -6.32 10.41 1.90
C THR A 78 -7.25 11.02 2.95
N ILE A 79 -6.68 11.70 3.95
CA ILE A 79 -7.45 12.38 4.99
C ILE A 79 -8.22 13.57 4.41
N GLN A 80 -7.62 14.38 3.54
CA GLN A 80 -8.31 15.50 2.90
C GLN A 80 -9.52 15.04 2.08
N LYS A 81 -9.38 13.94 1.34
CA LYS A 81 -10.43 13.45 0.44
C LYS A 81 -11.50 12.63 1.15
N PHE A 82 -11.12 11.81 2.13
CA PHE A 82 -12.02 10.83 2.74
C PHE A 82 -12.25 11.00 4.25
N GLY A 83 -11.45 11.84 4.91
CA GLY A 83 -11.60 12.21 6.32
C GLY A 83 -11.17 11.15 7.34
N ARG A 84 -10.73 9.96 6.90
CA ARG A 84 -10.37 8.84 7.80
C ARG A 84 -9.47 7.82 7.10
N ILE A 85 -8.88 6.92 7.88
CA ILE A 85 -8.21 5.70 7.42
C ILE A 85 -8.69 4.54 8.30
N ASP A 86 -9.22 3.48 7.68
CA ASP A 86 -9.75 2.31 8.39
C ASP A 86 -8.82 1.10 8.30
N VAL A 87 -8.17 0.93 7.15
CA VAL A 87 -7.24 -0.16 6.92
C VAL A 87 -6.02 0.35 6.18
N LEU A 88 -4.84 0.06 6.71
CA LEU A 88 -3.57 0.18 6.01
C LEU A 88 -3.12 -1.20 5.53
N VAL A 89 -2.83 -1.34 4.24
CA VAL A 89 -2.23 -2.54 3.67
C VAL A 89 -0.83 -2.22 3.14
N ASN A 90 0.17 -2.69 3.86
CA ASN A 90 1.57 -2.63 3.46
C ASN A 90 1.88 -3.85 2.58
N ASN A 91 1.86 -3.65 1.26
CA ASN A 91 2.07 -4.69 0.25
C ASN A 91 3.33 -4.47 -0.61
N ALA A 92 3.86 -3.26 -0.67
CA ALA A 92 5.09 -2.97 -1.41
C ALA A 92 6.23 -3.87 -0.91
N GLY A 93 6.82 -4.63 -1.85
CA GLY A 93 7.89 -5.55 -1.53
C GLY A 93 8.75 -5.86 -2.74
N ILE A 94 10.04 -6.08 -2.51
CA ILE A 94 11.00 -6.53 -3.50
C ILE A 94 11.77 -7.73 -2.95
N SER A 95 12.23 -8.59 -3.86
CA SER A 95 13.19 -9.65 -3.52
C SER A 95 14.56 -9.27 -4.02
N GLN A 96 15.60 -9.69 -3.29
CA GLN A 96 16.96 -9.63 -3.78
C GLN A 96 17.14 -10.54 -4.99
N ARG A 97 18.11 -10.22 -5.85
CA ARG A 97 18.63 -11.19 -6.82
C ARG A 97 19.25 -12.37 -6.07
N ALA A 98 19.27 -13.56 -6.69
CA ALA A 98 19.82 -14.76 -6.09
C ALA A 98 21.31 -14.54 -5.71
N ALA A 99 21.57 -14.43 -4.41
CA ALA A 99 22.89 -14.26 -3.81
C ALA A 99 22.93 -15.05 -2.50
N THR A 100 24.12 -15.54 -2.14
CA THR A 100 24.38 -16.13 -0.83
C THR A 100 24.79 -15.04 0.16
N ILE A 101 24.71 -15.31 1.46
CA ILE A 101 25.11 -14.35 2.50
C ILE A 101 26.56 -13.87 2.35
N GLU A 102 27.46 -14.71 1.85
CA GLU A 102 28.87 -14.38 1.61
C GLU A 102 29.06 -13.39 0.46
N THR A 103 28.05 -13.25 -0.41
CA THR A 103 28.13 -12.52 -1.69
C THR A 103 27.12 -11.39 -1.81
N THR A 104 26.22 -11.24 -0.85
CA THR A 104 25.21 -10.17 -0.87
C THR A 104 25.89 -8.81 -0.70
N ASP A 105 25.67 -7.92 -1.66
CA ASP A 105 26.08 -6.53 -1.56
C ASP A 105 25.20 -5.78 -0.55
N MET A 106 25.83 -4.98 0.31
CA MET A 106 25.13 -4.17 1.31
C MET A 106 24.19 -3.15 0.66
N ALA A 107 24.49 -2.65 -0.54
CA ALA A 107 23.56 -1.77 -1.25
C ALA A 107 22.25 -2.48 -1.62
N GLU A 108 22.31 -3.77 -1.98
CA GLU A 108 21.11 -4.57 -2.27
C GLU A 108 20.34 -4.90 -0.98
N TYR A 109 21.06 -5.22 0.10
CA TYR A 109 20.45 -5.38 1.43
C TYR A 109 19.70 -4.12 1.85
N ASP A 110 20.35 -2.96 1.79
CA ASP A 110 19.76 -1.68 2.17
C ASP A 110 18.53 -1.37 1.31
N ARG A 111 18.60 -1.64 0.00
CA ARG A 111 17.46 -1.48 -0.90
C ARG A 111 16.27 -2.34 -0.48
N VAL A 112 16.49 -3.62 -0.22
CA VAL A 112 15.44 -4.56 0.22
C VAL A 112 14.86 -4.15 1.57
N MET A 113 15.71 -3.82 2.54
CA MET A 113 15.26 -3.39 3.87
C MET A 113 14.53 -2.05 3.85
N ASN A 114 14.96 -1.13 2.98
CA ASN A 114 14.31 0.17 2.83
C ASN A 114 12.86 0.01 2.33
N VAL A 115 12.65 -0.85 1.32
CA VAL A 115 11.30 -1.13 0.80
C VAL A 115 10.51 -2.00 1.77
N ASN A 116 11.02 -3.16 2.18
CA ASN A 116 10.22 -4.19 2.84
C ASN A 116 10.00 -3.93 4.34
N VAL A 117 10.83 -3.10 4.98
CA VAL A 117 10.77 -2.87 6.43
C VAL A 117 10.66 -1.39 6.75
N ARG A 118 11.62 -0.56 6.29
CA ARG A 118 11.65 0.87 6.66
C ARG A 118 10.40 1.61 6.17
N SER A 119 10.00 1.39 4.91
CA SER A 119 8.80 2.04 4.36
C SER A 119 7.52 1.63 5.11
N VAL A 120 7.43 0.36 5.53
CA VAL A 120 6.30 -0.19 6.29
C VAL A 120 6.17 0.51 7.64
N VAL A 121 7.28 0.64 8.37
CA VAL A 121 7.31 1.30 9.68
C VAL A 121 6.99 2.79 9.53
N ALA A 122 7.66 3.49 8.60
CA ALA A 122 7.49 4.92 8.40
C ALA A 122 6.05 5.28 8.02
N LEU A 123 5.46 4.55 7.06
CA LEU A 123 4.08 4.78 6.66
C LEU A 123 3.08 4.43 7.77
N THR A 124 3.34 3.35 8.51
CA THR A 124 2.55 2.99 9.69
C THR A 124 2.54 4.11 10.72
N GLN A 125 3.69 4.71 11.04
CA GLN A 125 3.77 5.83 11.99
C GLN A 125 2.88 7.00 11.60
N LEU A 126 2.82 7.34 10.30
CA LEU A 126 1.96 8.41 9.80
C LEU A 126 0.46 8.05 9.88
N CYS A 127 0.10 6.77 9.70
CA CYS A 127 -1.30 6.34 9.72
C CYS A 127 -1.85 6.04 11.13
N VAL A 128 -1.00 5.71 12.12
CA VAL A 128 -1.42 5.28 13.46
C VAL A 128 -2.40 6.25 14.15
N PRO A 129 -2.21 7.58 14.11
CA PRO A 129 -3.17 8.51 14.72
C PRO A 129 -4.58 8.32 14.15
N HIS A 130 -4.71 8.24 12.82
CA HIS A 130 -5.98 8.09 12.12
C HIS A 130 -6.60 6.70 12.30
N LEU A 131 -5.77 5.65 12.31
CA LEU A 131 -6.21 4.28 12.56
C LEU A 131 -6.70 4.08 13.99
N THR A 132 -6.13 4.80 14.95
CA THR A 132 -6.55 4.73 16.36
C THR A 132 -7.97 5.30 16.53
N GLU A 133 -8.29 6.42 15.87
CA GLU A 133 -9.62 7.02 15.88
C GLU A 133 -10.70 6.08 15.32
N THR A 134 -10.37 5.36 14.24
CA THR A 134 -11.30 4.45 13.58
C THR A 134 -11.35 3.05 14.23
N LYS A 135 -10.44 2.75 15.16
CA LYS A 135 -10.16 1.39 15.64
C LYS A 135 -9.88 0.45 14.45
N GLY A 136 -9.12 0.97 13.50
CA GLY A 136 -8.78 0.32 12.25
C GLY A 136 -7.76 -0.81 12.39
N ALA A 137 -7.32 -1.33 11.26
CA ALA A 137 -6.39 -2.44 11.18
C ALA A 137 -5.20 -2.15 10.26
N ILE A 138 -4.07 -2.80 10.54
CA ILE A 138 -2.89 -2.80 9.67
C ILE A 138 -2.64 -4.22 9.21
N VAL A 139 -2.47 -4.40 7.90
CA VAL A 139 -2.11 -5.68 7.29
C VAL A 139 -0.74 -5.53 6.62
N ASN A 140 0.24 -6.29 7.10
CA ASN A 140 1.57 -6.37 6.51
C ASN A 140 1.69 -7.65 5.69
N VAL A 141 1.81 -7.52 4.37
CA VAL A 141 2.03 -8.66 3.48
C VAL A 141 3.51 -9.04 3.54
N SER A 142 3.80 -10.16 4.19
CA SER A 142 5.15 -10.71 4.30
C SER A 142 5.35 -11.87 3.30
N SER A 143 6.24 -12.80 3.59
CA SER A 143 6.54 -13.97 2.77
C SER A 143 6.73 -15.21 3.63
N VAL A 144 6.45 -16.40 3.06
CA VAL A 144 6.78 -17.69 3.67
C VAL A 144 8.27 -17.82 3.98
N ASN A 145 9.13 -17.07 3.28
CA ASN A 145 10.57 -17.04 3.56
C ASN A 145 10.90 -16.39 4.91
N GLY A 146 9.99 -15.60 5.50
CA GLY A 146 10.18 -15.00 6.82
C GLY A 146 9.99 -15.97 7.99
N ILE A 147 9.51 -17.19 7.73
CA ILE A 147 9.24 -18.22 8.75
C ILE A 147 10.02 -19.52 8.51
N ARG A 148 10.86 -19.58 7.47
CA ARG A 148 11.67 -20.74 7.13
C ARG A 148 13.11 -20.51 7.61
N SER A 149 13.69 -21.53 8.23
CA SER A 149 15.08 -21.59 8.71
C SER A 149 15.98 -22.28 7.69
#